data_AF-A0A815M6Y2-F1
#
_entry.id   AF-A0A815M6Y2-F1
#
_cell.length_a   1.000
_cell.length_b   1.000
_cell.length_c   1.000
_cell.angle_alpha   90.00
_cell.angle_beta   90.00
_cell.angle_gamma   90.00
#
_symmetry.space_group_name_H-M   'P 1'
#
loop_
_entity.id
_entity.type
_entity.pdbx_description
1 polymer ?
#
loop_
_entity_poly.entity_id
_entity_poly.type
_entity_poly.pdbx_seq_one_letter_code
_entity_poly.pdbx_strand_id
1 'polypeptide(L)'
;MNEINNNEINNNETGHFEQLPDEILLELFENYIRLIDIYFAFYLLNHRRINGIINSARFYINIPSKDIFHQKPFSHFSSQIISLHLSTFCNDLDLSKLINLRSLHIEKPTKTQLTSIRAEFLPNLFYLSLSPCWYSLQELPKHLENISQSCPFKHLQLCVLPDGKIIRLLPKHEQPHTLK
;
A
#
# COMPACT_ATOMS: atom_id res chain seq x y z
N MET A 1 5.67 47.93 -52.55
CA MET A 1 5.48 48.27 -51.12
C MET A 1 4.90 47.02 -50.50
N ASN A 2 5.74 46.25 -49.81
CA ASN A 2 5.44 44.86 -49.46
C ASN A 2 4.60 44.79 -48.18
N GLU A 3 3.51 44.04 -48.27
CA GLU A 3 2.73 43.56 -47.15
C GLU A 3 3.61 42.66 -46.27
N ILE A 4 3.75 43.00 -44.99
CA ILE A 4 4.34 42.11 -44.00
C ILE A 4 3.17 41.44 -43.28
N ASN A 5 2.73 40.30 -43.83
CA ASN A 5 2.02 39.27 -43.08
C ASN A 5 3.06 38.41 -42.38
N ASN A 6 3.27 38.62 -41.08
CA ASN A 6 4.03 37.69 -40.25
C ASN A 6 3.14 37.18 -39.13
N ASN A 7 2.45 36.09 -39.49
CA ASN A 7 1.95 35.01 -38.65
C ASN A 7 2.28 35.14 -37.16
N GLU A 8 1.23 35.37 -36.37
CA GLU A 8 1.19 34.98 -34.96
C GLU A 8 1.50 33.48 -34.88
N ILE A 9 2.72 33.16 -34.44
CA ILE A 9 3.05 31.82 -33.98
C ILE A 9 2.30 31.65 -32.66
N ASN A 10 1.11 31.02 -32.73
CA ASN A 10 0.35 30.56 -31.58
C ASN A 10 1.17 29.53 -30.80
N ASN A 11 2.03 29.99 -29.89
CA ASN A 11 2.74 29.17 -28.91
C ASN A 11 1.80 28.71 -27.78
N ASN A 12 0.66 28.10 -28.12
CA ASN A 12 -0.28 27.54 -27.15
C ASN A 12 -0.26 26.00 -27.11
N GLU A 13 0.89 25.39 -27.41
CA GLU A 13 1.10 23.97 -27.12
C GLU A 13 1.80 23.81 -25.77
N THR A 14 1.11 24.20 -24.70
CA THR A 14 1.42 23.65 -23.39
C THR A 14 0.50 22.45 -23.18
N GLY A 15 1.08 21.25 -23.11
CA GLY A 15 0.34 20.08 -22.64
C GLY A 15 -0.13 20.36 -21.22
N HIS A 16 -1.42 20.56 -21.04
CA HIS A 16 -1.98 20.84 -19.73
C HIS A 16 -2.15 19.51 -18.99
N PHE A 17 -1.27 19.22 -18.04
CA PHE A 17 -1.36 18.04 -17.17
C PHE A 17 -2.75 17.94 -16.52
N GLU A 18 -3.35 19.09 -16.20
CA GLU A 18 -4.70 19.22 -15.64
C GLU A 18 -5.82 18.84 -16.61
N GLN A 19 -5.55 18.70 -17.91
CA GLN A 19 -6.54 18.27 -18.91
C GLN A 19 -6.57 16.75 -19.11
N LEU A 20 -5.60 16.01 -18.56
CA LEU A 20 -5.61 14.54 -18.63
C LEU A 20 -6.89 13.98 -17.98
N PRO A 21 -7.49 12.91 -18.52
CA PRO A 21 -8.62 12.22 -17.88
C PRO A 21 -8.29 11.71 -16.47
N ASP A 22 -9.30 11.61 -15.61
CA ASP A 22 -9.11 11.18 -14.21
C ASP A 22 -8.50 9.78 -14.13
N GLU A 23 -8.87 8.89 -15.04
CA GLU A 23 -8.38 7.52 -15.13
C GLU A 23 -6.87 7.49 -15.43
N ILE A 24 -6.41 8.34 -16.33
CA ILE A 24 -4.98 8.45 -16.68
C ILE A 24 -4.18 9.02 -15.51
N LEU A 25 -4.74 9.99 -14.81
CA LEU A 25 -4.10 10.58 -13.63
C LEU A 25 -4.02 9.57 -12.46
N LEU A 26 -5.08 8.80 -12.24
CA LEU A 26 -5.08 7.71 -11.26
C LEU A 26 -4.02 6.67 -11.62
N GLU A 27 -4.01 6.20 -12.86
CA GLU A 27 -3.05 5.21 -13.32
C GLU A 27 -1.61 5.71 -13.12
N LEU A 28 -1.36 6.99 -13.43
CA LEU A 28 -0.08 7.65 -13.23
C LEU A 28 0.35 7.67 -11.76
N PHE A 29 -0.54 8.10 -10.86
CA PHE A 29 -0.24 8.20 -9.42
C PHE A 29 -0.10 6.83 -8.76
N GLU A 30 -0.87 5.84 -9.18
CA GLU A 30 -0.85 4.52 -8.56
C GLU A 30 0.37 3.68 -8.97
N ASN A 31 0.82 3.83 -10.22
CA ASN A 31 1.77 2.88 -10.81
C ASN A 31 3.11 3.48 -11.25
N TYR A 32 3.14 4.77 -11.59
CA TYR A 32 4.30 5.34 -12.30
C TYR A 32 5.05 6.40 -11.49
N ILE A 33 4.39 7.08 -10.55
CA ILE A 33 5.02 8.13 -9.74
C ILE A 33 5.26 7.63 -8.32
N ARG A 34 6.45 7.91 -7.77
CA ARG A 34 6.77 7.55 -6.39
C ARG A 34 5.97 8.42 -5.43
N LEU A 35 5.56 7.83 -4.32
CA LEU A 35 4.76 8.49 -3.29
C LEU A 35 5.38 9.81 -2.77
N ILE A 36 6.71 9.86 -2.67
CA ILE A 36 7.44 11.09 -2.27
C ILE A 36 7.28 12.21 -3.29
N ASP A 37 7.30 11.89 -4.58
CA ASP A 37 7.18 12.88 -5.65
C ASP A 37 5.75 13.42 -5.70
N ILE A 38 4.74 12.55 -5.54
CA ILE A 38 3.33 12.96 -5.40
C ILE A 38 3.17 13.90 -4.22
N TYR A 39 3.74 13.55 -3.06
CA TYR A 39 3.67 14.40 -1.88
C TYR A 39 4.27 15.79 -2.16
N PHE A 40 5.50 15.89 -2.64
CA PHE A 40 6.12 17.20 -2.83
C PHE A 40 5.51 18.02 -3.96
N ALA A 41 5.05 17.38 -5.04
CA ALA A 41 4.43 18.07 -6.15
C ALA A 41 3.03 18.61 -5.81
N PHE A 42 2.24 17.87 -5.01
CA PHE A 42 0.81 18.16 -4.85
C PHE A 42 0.37 18.51 -3.42
N TYR A 43 1.19 18.33 -2.39
CA TYR A 43 0.80 18.57 -0.98
C TYR A 43 0.31 20.00 -0.70
N LEU A 44 0.81 21.00 -1.42
CA LEU A 44 0.41 22.41 -1.28
C LEU A 44 -0.49 22.92 -2.41
N LEU A 45 -0.86 22.06 -3.36
CA LEU A 45 -1.70 22.47 -4.47
C LEU A 45 -3.16 22.53 -4.02
N ASN A 46 -3.77 23.71 -4.13
CA ASN A 46 -5.20 23.91 -3.88
C ASN A 46 -6.05 23.58 -5.13
N HIS A 47 -5.69 22.52 -5.86
CA HIS A 47 -6.41 22.12 -7.07
C HIS A 47 -7.47 21.07 -6.72
N ARG A 48 -8.73 21.50 -6.58
CA ARG A 48 -9.86 20.65 -6.13
C ARG A 48 -9.95 19.30 -6.86
N ARG A 49 -9.86 19.28 -8.19
CA ARG A 49 -9.95 18.06 -8.99
C ARG A 49 -8.78 17.11 -8.72
N ILE A 50 -7.54 17.57 -8.93
CA ILE A 50 -6.32 16.79 -8.66
C ILE A 50 -6.30 16.25 -7.22
N ASN A 51 -6.67 17.05 -6.23
CA ASN A 51 -6.76 16.57 -4.85
C ASN A 51 -7.82 15.48 -4.68
N GLY A 52 -8.96 15.59 -5.37
CA GLY A 52 -9.98 14.54 -5.41
C GLY A 52 -9.44 13.24 -6.01
N ILE A 53 -8.69 13.33 -7.11
CA ILE A 53 -8.05 12.18 -7.77
C ILE A 53 -7.02 11.56 -6.84
N ILE A 54 -6.09 12.37 -6.31
CA ILE A 54 -5.06 11.91 -5.38
C ILE A 54 -5.70 11.22 -4.20
N ASN A 55 -6.74 11.79 -3.56
CA ASN A 55 -7.43 11.16 -2.42
C ASN A 55 -8.15 9.85 -2.78
N SER A 56 -8.46 9.63 -4.06
CA SER A 56 -9.12 8.41 -4.55
C SER A 56 -8.12 7.32 -4.91
N ALA A 57 -6.86 7.68 -5.17
CA ALA A 57 -5.79 6.76 -5.57
C ALA A 57 -5.56 5.67 -4.51
N ARG A 58 -5.13 4.50 -4.99
CA ARG A 58 -4.79 3.32 -4.20
C ARG A 58 -3.35 2.91 -4.46
N PHE A 59 -2.53 2.96 -3.42
CA PHE A 59 -1.09 2.78 -3.59
C PHE A 59 -0.65 1.34 -3.32
N TYR A 60 0.19 0.85 -4.24
CA TYR A 60 0.94 -0.41 -4.14
C TYR A 60 2.40 -0.06 -3.89
N ILE A 61 2.84 -0.18 -2.64
CA ILE A 61 4.14 0.31 -2.22
C ILE A 61 5.12 -0.85 -2.11
N ASN A 62 6.28 -0.72 -2.76
CA ASN A 62 7.44 -1.58 -2.59
C ASN A 62 8.59 -0.78 -1.93
N ILE A 63 9.12 -1.28 -0.81
CA ILE A 63 10.23 -0.69 -0.06
C ILE A 63 11.39 -1.70 -0.03
N PRO A 64 12.25 -1.70 -1.07
CA PRO A 64 13.38 -2.62 -1.13
C PRO A 64 14.57 -2.17 -0.26
N SER A 65 14.68 -0.88 0.06
CA SER A 65 15.73 -0.32 0.92
C SER A 65 15.18 0.78 1.83
N LYS A 66 15.85 1.02 2.97
CA LYS A 66 15.40 2.01 3.96
C LYS A 66 15.38 3.43 3.39
N ASP A 67 16.29 3.75 2.46
CA ASP A 67 16.43 5.08 1.86
C ASP A 67 15.21 5.50 1.02
N ILE A 68 14.41 4.54 0.56
CA ILE A 68 13.17 4.77 -0.20
C ILE A 68 12.01 5.13 0.74
N PHE A 69 12.09 4.75 2.02
CA PHE A 69 11.03 5.03 2.97
C PHE A 69 11.12 6.46 3.49
N HIS A 70 10.11 7.26 3.14
CA HIS A 70 9.96 8.61 3.64
C HIS A 70 8.71 8.72 4.52
N GLN A 71 8.93 8.93 5.82
CA GLN A 71 7.87 8.87 6.83
C GLN A 71 6.73 9.88 6.58
N LYS A 72 7.05 11.09 6.09
CA LYS A 72 6.06 12.15 5.83
C LYS A 72 5.07 11.77 4.70
N PRO A 73 5.52 11.51 3.45
CA PRO A 73 4.65 11.00 2.40
C PRO A 73 3.86 9.76 2.82
N PHE A 74 4.53 8.80 3.44
CA PHE A 74 3.90 7.55 3.85
C PHE A 74 2.78 7.77 4.88
N SER A 75 3.00 8.65 5.86
CA SER A 75 1.97 8.98 6.85
C SER A 75 0.80 9.72 6.22
N HIS A 76 1.07 10.66 5.31
CA HIS A 76 0.04 11.44 4.62
C HIS A 76 -0.90 10.55 3.79
N PHE A 77 -0.35 9.58 3.06
CA PHE A 77 -1.12 8.67 2.20
C PHE A 77 -1.46 7.33 2.86
N SER A 78 -1.28 7.18 4.17
CA SER A 78 -1.41 5.90 4.89
C SER A 78 -2.76 5.20 4.69
N SER A 79 -3.85 5.96 4.61
CA SER A 79 -5.20 5.45 4.36
C SER A 79 -5.42 4.94 2.93
N GLN A 80 -4.52 5.25 2.00
CA GLN A 80 -4.64 4.90 0.59
C GLN A 80 -3.76 3.72 0.19
N ILE A 81 -2.82 3.33 1.05
CA ILE A 81 -1.95 2.19 0.83
C ILE A 81 -2.75 0.91 1.02
N ILE A 82 -2.88 0.13 -0.06
CA ILE A 82 -3.64 -1.13 -0.08
C ILE A 82 -2.73 -2.36 -0.16
N SER A 83 -1.49 -2.18 -0.63
CA SER A 83 -0.49 -3.24 -0.70
C SER A 83 0.87 -2.71 -0.25
N LEU A 84 1.56 -3.49 0.57
CA LEU A 84 2.91 -3.18 1.05
C LEU A 84 3.82 -4.39 0.91
N HIS A 85 4.91 -4.23 0.18
CA HIS A 85 6.06 -5.12 0.16
C HIS A 85 7.24 -4.43 0.85
N LEU A 86 7.72 -5.02 1.95
CA LEU A 86 8.86 -4.51 2.72
C LEU A 86 10.01 -5.53 2.74
N SER A 87 11.07 -5.28 1.96
CA SER A 87 12.24 -6.18 1.88
C SER A 87 13.40 -5.79 2.81
N THR A 88 13.24 -4.72 3.60
CA THR A 88 14.30 -4.11 4.41
C THR A 88 13.87 -3.90 5.85
N PHE A 89 14.83 -3.70 6.76
CA PHE A 89 14.54 -3.29 8.13
C PHE A 89 14.09 -1.83 8.15
N CYS A 90 12.82 -1.60 8.48
CA CYS A 90 12.25 -0.27 8.58
C CYS A 90 11.51 -0.10 9.92
N ASN A 91 12.26 0.27 10.97
CA ASN A 91 11.71 0.45 12.32
C ASN A 91 10.71 1.61 12.41
N ASP A 92 10.81 2.56 11.49
CA ASP A 92 10.02 3.80 11.48
C ASP A 92 8.63 3.59 10.83
N LEU A 93 8.40 2.41 10.24
CA LEU A 93 7.12 2.04 9.60
C LEU A 93 6.16 1.46 10.63
N ASP A 94 5.07 2.20 10.86
CA ASP A 94 3.98 1.82 11.75
C ASP A 94 2.80 1.23 10.95
N LEU A 95 2.64 -0.09 11.05
CA LEU A 95 1.58 -0.83 10.36
C LEU A 95 0.18 -0.45 10.86
N SER A 96 0.03 0.09 12.08
CA SER A 96 -1.29 0.42 12.64
C SER A 96 -2.00 1.56 11.92
N LYS A 97 -1.25 2.35 11.13
CA LYS A 97 -1.78 3.43 10.31
C LYS A 97 -2.36 2.95 8.98
N LEU A 98 -2.06 1.71 8.58
CA LEU A 98 -2.43 1.15 7.28
C LEU A 98 -3.77 0.43 7.32
N ILE A 99 -4.82 1.14 7.77
CA ILE A 99 -6.15 0.56 8.04
C ILE A 99 -6.81 -0.09 6.81
N ASN A 100 -6.43 0.34 5.60
CA ASN A 100 -6.98 -0.16 4.33
C ASN A 100 -6.07 -1.19 3.67
N LEU A 101 -5.00 -1.61 4.34
CA LEU A 101 -4.06 -2.60 3.81
C LEU A 101 -4.76 -3.94 3.59
N ARG A 102 -4.65 -4.45 2.37
CA ARG A 102 -5.18 -5.75 1.94
C ARG A 102 -4.10 -6.79 1.74
N SER A 103 -2.92 -6.37 1.33
CA SER A 103 -1.79 -7.25 1.07
C SER A 103 -0.55 -6.76 1.83
N LEU A 104 0.02 -7.64 2.64
CA LEU A 104 1.25 -7.37 3.38
C LEU A 104 2.27 -8.49 3.13
N HIS A 105 3.40 -8.13 2.54
CA HIS A 105 4.57 -8.99 2.44
C HIS A 105 5.75 -8.32 3.17
N ILE A 106 6.29 -8.97 4.20
CA ILE A 106 7.45 -8.47 4.93
C ILE A 106 8.53 -9.53 4.96
N GLU A 107 9.70 -9.18 4.41
CA GLU A 107 10.86 -10.07 4.44
C GLU A 107 11.65 -9.97 5.74
N LYS A 108 11.75 -8.75 6.29
CA LYS A 108 12.57 -8.44 7.47
C LYS A 108 11.74 -7.73 8.55
N PRO A 109 10.70 -8.40 9.11
CA PRO A 109 9.81 -7.74 10.05
C PRO A 109 10.54 -7.47 11.36
N THR A 110 10.25 -6.31 11.95
CA THR A 110 10.71 -5.97 13.29
C THR A 110 9.75 -6.58 14.32
N LYS A 111 10.19 -6.71 15.58
CA LYS A 111 9.31 -7.18 16.66
C LYS A 111 8.05 -6.32 16.79
N THR A 112 8.20 -5.00 16.70
CA THR A 112 7.08 -4.04 16.72
C THR A 112 6.11 -4.31 15.58
N GLN A 113 6.61 -4.52 14.35
CA GLN A 113 5.76 -4.83 13.20
C GLN A 113 5.00 -6.14 13.40
N LEU A 114 5.67 -7.21 13.85
CA LEU A 114 5.00 -8.49 14.16
C LEU A 114 3.88 -8.30 15.18
N THR A 115 4.13 -7.53 16.24
CA THR A 115 3.09 -7.25 17.25
C THR A 115 1.94 -6.40 16.74
N SER A 116 2.16 -5.58 15.71
CA SER A 116 1.15 -4.73 15.08
C SER A 116 0.33 -5.44 13.99
N ILE A 117 0.73 -6.65 13.57
CA ILE A 117 -0.11 -7.46 12.68
C ILE A 117 -1.26 -8.05 13.52
N ARG A 118 -2.33 -7.26 13.68
CA ARG A 118 -3.55 -7.62 14.44
C ARG A 118 -4.78 -7.23 13.63
N ALA A 119 -5.87 -7.96 13.81
CA ALA A 119 -7.13 -7.69 13.13
C ALA A 119 -7.71 -6.30 13.44
N GLU A 120 -7.42 -5.76 14.63
CA GLU A 120 -7.81 -4.41 15.06
C GLU A 120 -7.13 -3.31 14.23
N PHE A 121 -5.88 -3.55 13.82
CA PHE A 121 -5.03 -2.59 13.10
C PHE A 121 -5.06 -2.79 11.60
N LEU A 122 -5.20 -4.04 11.15
CA LEU A 122 -5.25 -4.43 9.74
C LEU A 122 -6.58 -5.17 9.46
N PRO A 123 -7.73 -4.48 9.62
CA PRO A 123 -9.04 -5.12 9.55
C PRO A 123 -9.36 -5.69 8.17
N ASN A 124 -8.77 -5.10 7.13
CA ASN A 124 -9.02 -5.42 5.72
C ASN A 124 -7.97 -6.37 5.13
N LEU A 125 -7.13 -7.00 5.93
CA LEU A 125 -6.03 -7.84 5.43
C LEU A 125 -6.56 -9.12 4.77
N PHE A 126 -6.24 -9.33 3.49
CA PHE A 126 -6.57 -10.51 2.68
C PHE A 126 -5.37 -11.45 2.51
N TYR A 127 -4.17 -10.89 2.41
CA TYR A 127 -2.92 -11.61 2.22
C TYR A 127 -1.87 -11.16 3.22
N LEU A 128 -1.24 -12.14 3.87
CA LEU A 128 -0.09 -11.93 4.75
C LEU A 128 1.03 -12.88 4.34
N SER A 129 2.24 -12.36 4.18
CA SER A 129 3.43 -13.18 3.95
C SER A 129 4.59 -12.66 4.78
N LEU A 130 5.20 -13.57 5.53
CA LEU A 130 6.37 -13.30 6.37
C LEU A 130 7.51 -14.19 5.89
N SER A 131 8.66 -13.60 5.55
CA SER A 131 9.79 -14.37 5.02
C SER A 131 10.55 -15.14 6.12
N PRO A 132 11.15 -16.31 5.80
CA PRO A 132 11.80 -17.20 6.76
C PRO A 132 13.03 -16.69 7.53
N CYS A 133 13.65 -15.60 7.11
CA CYS A 133 15.11 -15.58 7.20
C CYS A 133 15.71 -14.83 8.40
N TRP A 134 14.92 -14.31 9.36
CA TRP A 134 15.46 -13.31 10.30
C TRP A 134 15.09 -13.44 11.79
N TYR A 135 14.19 -14.33 12.18
CA TYR A 135 13.80 -14.52 13.58
C TYR A 135 13.38 -15.97 13.84
N SER A 136 13.61 -16.44 15.07
CA SER A 136 13.17 -17.78 15.49
C SER A 136 11.65 -17.85 15.47
N LEU A 137 11.06 -18.98 15.06
CA LEU A 137 9.60 -19.21 15.15
C LEU A 137 9.07 -18.99 16.57
N GLN A 138 9.91 -19.21 17.59
CA GLN A 138 9.57 -19.00 19.01
C GLN A 138 9.34 -17.51 19.35
N GLU A 139 9.84 -16.59 18.52
CA GLU A 139 9.66 -15.14 18.69
C GLU A 139 8.40 -14.62 17.98
N LEU A 140 7.72 -15.48 17.19
CA LEU A 140 6.48 -15.12 16.53
C LEU A 140 5.37 -14.94 17.58
N PRO A 141 4.59 -13.86 17.52
CA PRO A 141 3.43 -13.71 18.38
C PRO A 141 2.47 -14.91 18.25
N LYS A 142 1.98 -15.42 19.38
CA LYS A 142 1.12 -16.61 19.45
C LYS A 142 -0.11 -16.55 18.54
N HIS A 143 -0.65 -15.34 18.28
CA HIS A 143 -1.80 -15.16 17.38
C HIS A 143 -1.46 -15.37 15.90
N LEU A 144 -0.21 -15.15 15.50
CA LEU A 144 0.27 -15.46 14.15
C LEU A 144 0.68 -16.93 14.03
N GLU A 145 1.30 -17.48 15.08
CA GLU A 145 1.66 -18.91 15.14
C GLU A 145 0.40 -19.80 15.01
N ASN A 146 -0.67 -19.45 15.72
CA ASN A 146 -1.90 -20.23 15.77
C ASN A 146 -2.96 -19.75 14.78
N ILE A 147 -2.58 -18.99 13.74
CA ILE A 147 -3.54 -18.40 12.79
C ILE A 147 -4.36 -19.46 12.03
N SER A 148 -3.80 -20.67 11.87
CA SER A 148 -4.51 -21.84 11.30
C SER A 148 -5.64 -22.38 12.17
N GLN A 149 -5.56 -22.19 13.50
CA GLN A 149 -6.54 -22.70 14.46
C GLN A 149 -7.55 -21.62 14.85
N SER A 150 -7.09 -20.38 15.04
CA SER A 150 -7.90 -19.24 15.43
C SER A 150 -7.45 -18.03 14.61
N CYS A 151 -8.08 -17.82 13.45
CA CYS A 151 -7.80 -16.65 12.64
C CYS A 151 -8.64 -15.45 13.14
N PRO A 152 -8.01 -14.39 13.68
CA PRO A 152 -8.72 -13.18 14.09
C PRO A 152 -9.09 -12.28 12.92
N PHE A 153 -8.43 -12.43 11.76
CA PHE A 153 -8.66 -11.61 10.59
C PHE A 153 -9.91 -12.08 9.84
N LYS A 154 -10.91 -11.20 9.71
CA LYS A 154 -12.17 -11.51 9.04
C LYS A 154 -11.99 -11.84 7.54
N HIS A 155 -11.04 -11.18 6.89
CA HIS A 155 -10.87 -11.20 5.44
C HIS A 155 -9.63 -11.97 4.96
N LEU A 156 -8.80 -12.46 5.88
CA LEU A 156 -7.55 -13.13 5.51
C LEU A 156 -7.86 -14.46 4.83
N GLN A 157 -7.37 -14.63 3.61
CA GLN A 157 -7.56 -15.83 2.80
C GLN A 157 -6.28 -16.63 2.67
N LEU A 158 -5.13 -15.96 2.70
CA LEU A 158 -3.84 -16.60 2.50
C LEU A 158 -2.81 -16.00 3.46
N CYS A 159 -2.15 -16.90 4.20
CA CYS A 159 -1.04 -16.56 5.07
C CYS A 159 0.16 -17.45 4.74
N VAL A 160 1.32 -16.84 4.55
CA VAL A 160 2.60 -17.53 4.43
C VAL A 160 3.42 -17.21 5.67
N LEU A 161 3.68 -18.23 6.48
CA LEU A 161 4.46 -18.11 7.71
C LEU A 161 5.97 -18.18 7.43
N PRO A 162 6.81 -17.79 8.40
CA PRO A 162 8.26 -17.79 8.24
C PRO A 162 8.85 -19.18 7.98
N ASP A 163 8.22 -20.27 8.42
CA ASP A 163 8.68 -21.63 8.06
C ASP A 163 8.36 -22.02 6.61
N GLY A 164 7.81 -21.10 5.81
CA GLY A 164 7.31 -21.35 4.47
C GLY A 164 5.95 -22.04 4.45
N LYS A 165 5.33 -22.30 5.62
CA LYS A 165 4.01 -22.92 5.70
C LYS A 165 2.96 -21.99 5.10
N ILE A 166 2.23 -22.53 4.14
CA ILE A 166 1.13 -21.84 3.48
C ILE A 166 -0.17 -22.26 4.14
N ILE A 167 -0.90 -21.29 4.68
CA ILE A 167 -2.21 -21.46 5.32
C ILE A 167 -3.25 -20.80 4.41
N ARG A 168 -4.14 -21.62 3.85
CA ARG A 168 -5.32 -21.16 3.11
C ARG A 168 -6.51 -21.18 4.05
N LEU A 169 -7.12 -20.02 4.25
CA LEU A 169 -8.28 -19.84 5.11
C LEU A 169 -9.52 -19.75 4.22
N LEU A 170 -10.46 -20.67 4.41
CA LEU A 170 -11.74 -20.63 3.72
C LEU A 170 -12.56 -19.44 4.26
N PRO A 171 -13.31 -18.73 3.39
CA PRO A 171 -14.28 -17.75 3.85
C PRO A 171 -15.24 -18.43 4.85
N LYS A 172 -15.51 -17.79 5.99
CA LYS A 172 -16.42 -18.34 7.02
C LYS A 172 -17.83 -18.68 6.51
N HIS A 173 -18.20 -18.26 5.30
CA HIS A 173 -19.47 -18.61 4.64
C HIS A 173 -19.51 -20.03 4.02
N GLU A 174 -18.40 -20.78 4.02
CA GLU A 174 -18.33 -22.13 3.43
C GLU A 174 -17.91 -23.21 4.43
N GLN A 175 -18.05 -22.99 5.73
CA GLN A 175 -17.91 -24.10 6.68
C GLN A 175 -19.19 -24.94 6.64
N PRO A 176 -19.13 -26.22 6.22
CA PRO A 176 -20.29 -27.08 6.26
C PRO A 176 -20.75 -27.16 7.71
N HIS A 177 -22.00 -26.77 7.96
CA HIS A 177 -22.66 -27.06 9.21
C HIS A 177 -22.57 -28.58 9.44
N THR A 178 -21.65 -29.01 10.30
CA THR A 178 -21.76 -30.31 10.95
C THR A 178 -23.03 -30.26 11.77
N LEU A 179 -24.11 -30.76 11.18
CA LEU A 179 -25.34 -31.15 11.86
C LEU A 179 -24.91 -32.11 12.98
N LYS A 180 -25.14 -31.69 14.22
CA LYS A 180 -25.11 -32.57 15.40
C LYS A 180 -26.35 -33.44 15.42
#